data_AF-A0A928MGD5-F1
#
_entry.id   AF-A0A928MGD5-F1
#
_cell.length_a   1.000
_cell.length_b   1.000
_cell.length_c   1.000
_cell.angle_alpha   90.00
_cell.angle_beta   90.00
_cell.angle_gamma   90.00
#
_symmetry.space_group_name_H-M   'P 1'
#
loop_
_entity.id
_entity.type
_entity.pdbx_description
1 polymer ?
#
loop_
_entity_poly.entity_id
_entity_poly.type
_entity_poly.pdbx_seq_one_letter_code
_entity_poly.pdbx_strand_id
1 'polypeptide(L)'
;MVQKVIMKLSAIWILILALAGCAPMEREYHADLVVPLQDPSEQLVIKEWSFLQGSGAEVYYQKDGAEPVLLGKTTGGDDGFCPFQKGLYEIAQDGGTLTVRWCFHPSDNDKTHWRSETFDLSFSENG
;
A
#
# COMPACT_ATOMS: atom_id res chain seq x y z
N MET A 1 24.79 -24.12 44.57
CA MET A 1 24.99 -22.68 44.26
C MET A 1 24.84 -22.40 42.77
N VAL A 2 25.46 -23.20 41.89
CA VAL A 2 25.43 -23.09 40.41
C VAL A 2 24.02 -23.10 39.79
N GLN A 3 23.13 -23.98 40.27
CA GLN A 3 21.78 -24.15 39.71
C GLN A 3 20.88 -22.90 39.87
N LYS A 4 21.05 -22.14 40.96
CA LYS A 4 20.33 -20.88 41.21
C LYS A 4 20.80 -19.74 40.30
N VAL A 5 22.05 -19.79 39.83
CA VAL A 5 22.62 -18.78 38.92
C VAL A 5 22.13 -19.03 37.49
N ILE A 6 22.12 -20.29 37.04
CA ILE A 6 21.62 -20.70 35.72
C ILE A 6 20.14 -20.34 35.55
N MET A 7 19.30 -20.59 36.56
CA MET A 7 17.86 -20.28 36.53
C MET A 7 17.58 -18.76 36.45
N LYS A 8 18.44 -17.92 37.05
CA LYS A 8 18.32 -16.46 36.95
C LYS A 8 18.77 -15.94 35.59
N LEU A 9 19.81 -16.53 35.00
CA LEU A 9 20.27 -16.19 33.66
C LEU A 9 19.22 -16.54 32.60
N SER A 10 18.58 -17.72 32.68
CA SER A 10 17.53 -18.11 31.73
C SER A 10 16.30 -17.21 31.77
N ALA A 11 15.90 -16.71 32.95
CA ALA A 11 14.79 -15.77 33.08
C ALA A 11 15.10 -14.41 32.44
N ILE A 12 16.36 -13.96 32.52
CA ILE A 12 16.82 -12.71 31.89
C ILE A 12 16.81 -12.85 30.36
N TRP A 13 17.26 -13.99 29.80
CA TRP A 13 17.21 -14.24 28.36
C TRP A 13 15.78 -14.28 27.79
N ILE A 14 14.84 -14.89 28.52
CA ILE A 14 13.41 -14.91 28.13
C ILE A 14 12.82 -13.50 28.18
N LEU A 15 13.19 -12.69 29.18
CA LEU A 15 12.74 -11.30 29.30
C LEU A 15 13.31 -10.42 28.17
N ILE A 16 14.57 -10.62 27.77
CA ILE A 16 15.19 -9.90 26.64
C ILE A 16 14.51 -10.27 25.32
N LEU A 17 14.21 -11.55 25.09
CA LEU A 17 13.47 -12.00 23.90
C LEU A 17 12.04 -11.45 23.86
N ALA A 18 11.37 -11.35 25.03
CA ALA A 18 10.04 -10.76 25.13
C ALA A 18 10.02 -9.24 24.89
N LEU A 19 11.10 -8.53 25.22
CA LEU A 19 11.24 -7.09 25.00
C LEU A 19 11.77 -6.74 23.60
N ALA A 20 12.49 -7.65 22.93
CA ALA A 20 13.00 -7.45 21.58
C ALA A 20 11.93 -7.67 20.48
N GLY A 21 10.84 -8.37 20.80
CA GLY A 21 9.80 -8.75 19.85
C GLY A 21 8.56 -7.85 19.91
N CYS A 22 8.69 -6.54 19.68
CA CYS A 22 7.56 -5.64 19.37
C CYS A 22 8.09 -4.29 18.85
N ALA A 23 9.03 -4.30 17.91
CA ALA A 23 9.17 -3.11 17.07
C ALA A 23 7.87 -3.00 16.25
N PRO A 24 7.15 -1.86 16.27
CA PRO A 24 6.03 -1.68 15.37
C PRO A 24 6.57 -1.88 13.96
N MET A 25 6.04 -2.87 13.25
CA MET A 25 6.34 -3.07 11.85
C MET A 25 5.65 -1.95 11.10
N GLU A 26 6.34 -0.81 10.99
CA GLU A 26 5.84 0.36 10.29
C GLU A 26 5.81 0.10 8.78
N ARG A 27 4.82 0.70 8.11
CA ARG A 27 4.74 0.67 6.65
C ARG A 27 5.89 1.50 6.08
N GLU A 28 6.64 0.90 5.17
CA GLU A 28 7.57 1.63 4.33
C GLU A 28 6.81 2.14 3.11
N TYR A 29 6.72 3.47 2.98
CA TYR A 29 6.11 4.12 1.83
C TYR A 29 7.16 4.33 0.74
N HIS A 30 6.78 3.98 -0.50
CA HIS A 30 7.58 4.19 -1.70
C HIS A 30 7.34 5.58 -2.26
N ALA A 31 8.09 5.94 -3.31
CA ALA A 31 7.87 7.19 -4.02
C ALA A 31 6.44 7.26 -4.59
N ASP A 32 5.76 8.38 -4.34
CA ASP A 32 4.42 8.64 -4.83
C ASP A 32 4.36 8.54 -6.36
N LEU A 33 3.39 7.80 -6.87
CA LEU A 33 3.09 7.71 -8.28
C LEU A 33 1.99 8.72 -8.62
N VAL A 34 2.30 9.68 -9.49
CA VAL A 34 1.35 10.69 -9.97
C VAL A 34 0.92 10.34 -11.39
N VAL A 35 -0.39 10.18 -11.59
CA VAL A 35 -0.97 9.84 -12.89
C VAL A 35 -1.95 10.92 -13.33
N PRO A 36 -1.69 11.65 -14.43
CA PRO A 36 -2.62 12.64 -14.95
C PRO A 36 -3.89 11.96 -15.47
N LEU A 37 -5.04 12.62 -15.25
CA LEU A 37 -6.34 12.16 -15.73
C LEU A 37 -6.71 12.83 -17.07
N GLN A 38 -7.95 12.63 -17.53
CA GLN A 38 -8.42 13.21 -18.79
C GLN A 38 -8.38 14.75 -18.76
N ASP A 39 -8.77 15.36 -17.62
CA ASP A 39 -8.55 16.78 -17.37
C ASP A 39 -7.11 16.97 -16.84
N PRO A 40 -6.28 17.84 -17.46
CA PRO A 40 -4.90 18.06 -17.03
C PRO A 40 -4.77 18.73 -15.65
N SER A 41 -5.86 19.29 -15.10
CA SER A 41 -5.91 19.80 -13.73
C SER A 41 -6.16 18.70 -12.69
N GLU A 42 -6.54 17.50 -13.14
CA GLU A 42 -6.89 16.36 -12.30
C GLU A 42 -5.80 15.29 -12.36
N GLN A 43 -5.47 14.74 -11.20
CA GLN A 43 -4.47 13.68 -11.09
C GLN A 43 -4.80 12.69 -9.99
N LEU A 44 -4.32 11.46 -10.17
CA LEU A 44 -4.23 10.49 -9.10
C LEU A 44 -2.86 10.54 -8.47
N VAL A 45 -2.86 10.43 -7.14
CA VAL A 45 -1.65 10.21 -6.35
C VAL A 45 -1.79 8.85 -5.69
N ILE A 46 -0.95 7.91 -6.08
CA ILE A 46 -0.91 6.55 -5.53
C ILE A 46 0.27 6.45 -4.59
N LYS A 47 -0.03 6.28 -3.29
CA LYS A 47 0.96 6.11 -2.23
C LYS A 47 1.08 4.63 -1.90
N GLU A 48 2.00 3.96 -2.58
CA GLU A 48 2.26 2.55 -2.39
C GLU A 48 3.16 2.30 -1.18
N TRP A 49 2.86 1.26 -0.42
CA TRP A 49 3.61 0.87 0.76
C TRP A 49 3.84 -0.65 0.79
N SER A 50 4.89 -1.05 1.50
CA SER A 50 5.20 -2.44 1.84
C SER A 50 5.58 -2.60 3.30
N PHE A 51 5.39 -3.80 3.83
CA PHE A 51 5.93 -4.28 5.09
C PHE A 51 6.18 -5.79 4.99
N LEU A 52 6.81 -6.40 5.99
CA LEU A 52 7.29 -7.80 5.95
C LEU A 52 6.26 -8.85 5.48
N GLN A 53 4.96 -8.61 5.68
CA GLN A 53 3.89 -9.54 5.36
C GLN A 53 2.85 -8.95 4.42
N GLY A 54 3.15 -7.86 3.72
CA GLY A 54 2.20 -7.36 2.75
C GLY A 54 2.56 -6.04 2.12
N SER A 55 1.78 -5.70 1.10
CA SER A 55 1.86 -4.42 0.42
C SER A 55 0.45 -3.86 0.23
N GLY A 56 0.38 -2.66 -0.30
CA GLY A 56 -0.87 -2.03 -0.70
C GLY A 56 -0.61 -0.61 -1.15
N ALA A 57 -1.67 0.09 -1.51
CA ALA A 57 -1.56 1.49 -1.86
C ALA A 57 -2.78 2.27 -1.40
N GLU A 58 -2.56 3.53 -1.06
CA GLU A 58 -3.61 4.52 -0.82
C GLU A 58 -3.77 5.34 -2.10
N VAL A 59 -4.99 5.38 -2.63
CA VAL A 59 -5.30 6.04 -3.90
C VAL A 59 -6.01 7.35 -3.59
N TYR A 60 -5.40 8.46 -4.00
CA TYR A 60 -5.92 9.80 -3.78
C TYR A 60 -6.24 10.47 -5.10
N TYR A 61 -7.25 11.33 -5.07
CA TYR A 61 -7.60 12.25 -6.13
C TYR A 61 -7.15 13.67 -5.76
N GLN A 62 -6.63 14.40 -6.72
CA GLN A 62 -6.24 15.79 -6.55
C GLN A 62 -6.66 16.60 -7.77
N LYS A 63 -7.29 17.74 -7.52
CA LYS A 63 -7.74 18.68 -8.55
C LYS A 63 -7.15 20.06 -8.27
N ASP A 64 -6.70 20.76 -9.32
CA ASP A 64 -6.20 22.14 -9.26
C ASP A 64 -5.10 22.37 -8.20
N GLY A 65 -4.30 21.34 -7.89
CA GLY A 65 -3.26 21.40 -6.86
C GLY A 65 -3.78 21.51 -5.42
N ALA A 66 -5.07 21.27 -5.18
CA ALA A 66 -5.67 21.23 -3.84
C ALA A 66 -5.10 20.07 -2.98
N GLU A 67 -5.51 19.98 -1.72
CA GLU A 67 -5.10 18.85 -0.87
C GLU A 67 -5.68 17.52 -1.42
N PRO A 68 -4.87 16.45 -1.57
CA PRO A 68 -5.35 15.19 -2.10
C PRO A 68 -6.42 14.54 -1.21
N VAL A 69 -7.52 14.09 -1.82
CA VAL A 69 -8.63 13.40 -1.16
C VAL A 69 -8.50 11.89 -1.34
N LEU A 70 -8.55 11.14 -0.23
CA LEU A 70 -8.48 9.68 -0.28
C LEU A 70 -9.73 9.10 -0.95
N LEU A 71 -9.55 8.40 -2.08
CA LEU A 71 -10.62 7.66 -2.74
C LEU A 71 -10.80 6.27 -2.11
N GLY A 72 -9.69 5.59 -1.82
CA GLY A 72 -9.73 4.25 -1.27
C GLY A 72 -8.36 3.63 -1.12
N LYS A 73 -8.35 2.33 -0.79
CA LYS A 73 -7.13 1.60 -0.45
C LYS A 73 -7.11 0.26 -1.15
N THR A 74 -6.05 0.03 -1.91
CA THR A 74 -5.77 -1.29 -2.46
C THR A 74 -5.05 -2.14 -1.42
N THR A 75 -5.38 -3.43 -1.39
CA THR A 75 -4.66 -4.41 -0.59
C THR A 75 -3.80 -5.30 -1.48
N GLY A 76 -2.58 -5.51 -1.00
CA GLY A 76 -1.54 -6.27 -1.67
C GLY A 76 -1.68 -7.78 -1.55
N GLY A 77 -0.64 -8.48 -2.02
CA GLY A 77 -0.35 -9.85 -1.63
C GLY A 77 0.48 -9.89 -0.34
N ASP A 78 0.56 -11.07 0.29
CA ASP A 78 1.31 -11.29 1.54
C ASP A 78 2.83 -11.35 1.34
N ASP A 79 3.30 -11.15 0.11
CA ASP A 79 4.69 -11.23 -0.32
C ASP A 79 5.42 -9.87 -0.30
N GLY A 80 4.71 -8.79 0.02
CA GLY A 80 5.26 -7.44 0.03
C GLY A 80 5.51 -6.87 -1.37
N PHE A 81 5.00 -7.51 -2.43
CA PHE A 81 5.22 -7.06 -3.80
C PHE A 81 4.44 -5.78 -4.11
N CYS A 82 5.12 -4.80 -4.69
CA CYS A 82 4.61 -3.46 -4.97
C CYS A 82 4.31 -3.27 -6.48
N PRO A 83 3.10 -3.57 -6.97
CA PRO A 83 2.77 -3.52 -8.39
C PRO A 83 2.87 -2.12 -9.01
N PHE A 84 2.55 -1.05 -8.27
CA PHE A 84 2.49 0.30 -8.82
C PHE A 84 3.89 0.83 -9.12
N GLN A 85 4.85 0.63 -8.21
CA GLN A 85 6.28 0.94 -8.41
C GLN A 85 6.88 0.14 -9.58
N LYS A 86 6.38 -1.07 -9.83
CA LYS A 86 6.84 -1.92 -10.94
C LYS A 86 6.16 -1.61 -12.28
N GLY A 87 5.22 -0.67 -12.32
CA GLY A 87 4.48 -0.33 -13.55
C GLY A 87 3.47 -1.39 -13.96
N LEU A 88 3.05 -2.27 -13.05
CA LEU A 88 2.10 -3.36 -13.30
C LEU A 88 0.69 -2.94 -12.91
N TYR A 89 0.25 -1.82 -13.50
CA TYR A 89 -1.05 -1.23 -13.24
C TYR A 89 -1.65 -0.62 -14.51
N GLU A 90 -2.97 -0.45 -14.50
CA GLU A 90 -3.73 0.26 -15.52
C GLU A 90 -4.74 1.17 -14.84
N ILE A 91 -4.91 2.36 -15.41
CA ILE A 91 -5.88 3.35 -14.94
C ILE A 91 -6.78 3.69 -16.12
N ALA A 92 -8.09 3.59 -15.89
CA ALA A 92 -9.11 3.96 -16.86
C ALA A 92 -10.11 4.91 -16.21
N GLN A 93 -10.42 6.00 -16.89
CA GLN A 93 -11.45 6.96 -16.49
C GLN A 93 -12.60 6.90 -17.50
N ASP A 94 -13.82 6.79 -17.00
CA ASP A 94 -15.05 6.86 -17.78
C ASP A 94 -16.04 7.79 -17.07
N GLY A 95 -16.13 9.03 -17.57
CA GLY A 95 -16.88 10.10 -16.93
C GLY A 95 -16.44 10.33 -15.47
N GLY A 96 -17.40 10.27 -14.55
CA GLY A 96 -17.17 10.43 -13.11
C GLY A 96 -16.68 9.16 -12.42
N THR A 97 -16.24 8.14 -13.15
CA THR A 97 -15.76 6.88 -12.57
C THR A 97 -14.32 6.59 -12.97
N LEU A 98 -13.54 6.13 -12.01
CA LEU A 98 -12.15 5.77 -12.16
C LEU A 98 -11.95 4.29 -11.79
N THR A 99 -11.36 3.52 -12.68
CA THR A 99 -10.98 2.13 -12.40
C THR A 99 -9.47 2.01 -12.36
N VAL A 100 -8.95 1.50 -11.25
CA VAL A 100 -7.54 1.16 -11.06
C VAL A 100 -7.42 -0.37 -11.09
N ARG A 101 -6.53 -0.90 -11.93
CA ARG A 101 -6.21 -2.33 -12.02
C ARG A 101 -4.75 -2.57 -11.76
N TRP A 102 -4.40 -3.68 -11.11
CA TRP A 102 -3.01 -3.98 -10.77
C TRP A 102 -2.75 -5.49 -10.67
N CYS A 103 -1.48 -5.88 -10.87
CA CYS A 103 -1.05 -7.29 -10.88
C CYS A 103 0.14 -7.58 -9.96
N PHE A 104 -0.01 -8.58 -9.09
CA PHE A 104 1.08 -9.06 -8.22
C PHE A 104 2.02 -10.07 -8.88
N HIS A 105 1.64 -10.59 -10.04
CA HIS A 105 2.41 -11.61 -10.75
C HIS A 105 2.99 -10.99 -12.03
N PRO A 106 4.23 -10.47 -12.02
CA PRO A 106 4.86 -9.85 -13.21
C PRO A 106 4.95 -10.77 -14.42
N SER A 107 4.91 -12.08 -14.23
CA SER A 107 4.89 -13.08 -15.31
C SER A 107 3.52 -13.25 -15.96
N ASP A 108 2.48 -12.67 -15.37
CA ASP A 108 1.10 -12.83 -15.83
C ASP A 108 0.77 -11.77 -16.88
N ASN A 109 0.93 -12.17 -18.14
CA ASN A 109 0.51 -11.38 -19.29
C ASN A 109 -1.01 -11.46 -19.51
N ASP A 110 -1.71 -12.37 -18.82
CA ASP A 110 -3.15 -12.44 -18.85
C ASP A 110 -3.75 -11.50 -17.80
N LYS A 111 -4.58 -10.56 -18.25
CA LYS A 111 -5.21 -9.58 -17.37
C LYS A 111 -6.37 -10.16 -16.56
N THR A 112 -6.74 -11.42 -16.78
CA THR A 112 -7.83 -12.10 -16.06
C THR A 112 -7.60 -12.18 -14.54
N HIS A 113 -6.35 -12.19 -14.09
CA HIS A 113 -5.99 -12.27 -12.67
C HIS A 113 -5.64 -10.93 -12.04
N TRP A 114 -5.70 -9.85 -12.80
CA TRP A 114 -5.48 -8.51 -12.28
C TRP A 114 -6.61 -8.15 -11.31
N ARG A 115 -6.24 -7.58 -10.16
CA ARG A 115 -7.23 -7.01 -9.25
C ARG A 115 -7.70 -5.68 -9.81
N SER A 116 -8.92 -5.29 -9.45
CA SER A 116 -9.49 -4.03 -9.87
C SER A 116 -10.33 -3.42 -8.76
N GLU A 117 -10.25 -2.10 -8.64
CA GLU A 117 -11.12 -1.31 -7.79
C GLU A 117 -11.61 -0.09 -8.57
N THR A 118 -12.86 0.27 -8.33
CA THR A 118 -13.53 1.36 -9.02
C THR A 118 -13.95 2.39 -8.00
N PHE A 119 -13.55 3.63 -8.24
CA PHE A 119 -13.82 4.79 -7.42
C PHE A 119 -14.71 5.74 -8.22
N ASP A 120 -15.75 6.27 -7.59
CA ASP A 120 -16.53 7.35 -8.16
C ASP A 120 -15.84 8.69 -7.80
N LEU A 121 -15.93 9.69 -8.67
CA LEU A 121 -15.27 10.98 -8.52
C LEU A 121 -16.28 12.08 -8.16
N SER A 122 -17.58 11.82 -8.26
CA SER A 122 -18.66 12.78 -7.98
C SER A 122 -18.68 13.27 -6.54
N PHE A 123 -18.16 12.48 -5.59
CA PHE A 123 -18.01 12.91 -4.20
C PHE A 123 -16.86 13.88 -3.96
N SER A 124 -15.92 14.01 -4.91
CA SER A 124 -14.80 14.95 -4.81
C SER A 124 -15.15 16.38 -5.27
N GLU A 125 -16.26 16.57 -5.98
CA GLU A 125 -16.69 17.90 -6.47
C GLU A 125 -17.34 18.78 -5.38
N ASN A 126 -17.62 18.22 -4.19
CA ASN A 126 -18.27 18.93 -3.08
C ASN A 126 -17.31 19.27 -1.91
N GLY A 127 -16.01 19.10 -2.11
CA GLY A 127 -14.95 19.36 -1.11
C GLY A 127 -14.33 20.74 -1.23
#